data_AF-A0A3B3ZCZ4-F1
#
_entry.id   AF-A0A3B3ZCZ4-F1
#
_cell.length_a   1.000
_cell.length_b   1.000
_cell.length_c   1.000
_cell.angle_alpha   90.00
_cell.angle_beta   90.00
_cell.angle_gamma   90.00
#
_symmetry.space_group_name_H-M   'P 1'
#
loop_
_entity.id
_entity.type
_entity.pdbx_description
1 polymer ?
#
loop_
_entity_poly.entity_id
_entity_poly.type
_entity_poly.pdbx_seq_one_letter_code
_entity_poly.pdbx_strand_id
1 'polypeptide(L)'
;MAAIYSGIYLKLKSAQTPWEDKIKLARFAWISSQCLLPNKEQVLLDWCTHALTGWYKKKVDFPQNVLDGLWCYLDDLLHSRKLHSFLKQGKSISLRLNMAQFLIKSSSQDVSLNLPFTIPVMATVTALLRQGEGVIANPHHVTMVLGALQWVPLDHLAPAVYEATFTAIHETLFAIIKCHPQVMLKAAPSFLNVFYRLVASIMQEGKQRKDTDAVFLDGISLRCSMLVERMCSHIAATSEDFTTLSAFIVAQYVTELQKVTLRPDVKMHLTEGIYMILDLCLEQDIKFLMAGLQTGVREVFNELYSSYTHYHKTQRQGEEKYTV
;
A
#
# COMPACT_ATOMS: atom_id res chain seq x y z
N MET A 1 -35.52 25.57 29.74
CA MET A 1 -34.98 25.85 28.39
C MET A 1 -33.68 25.07 28.24
N ALA A 2 -33.58 24.17 27.27
CA ALA A 2 -32.31 23.52 26.96
C ALA A 2 -31.38 24.56 26.30
N ALA A 3 -30.21 24.81 26.88
CA ALA A 3 -29.24 25.72 26.31
C ALA A 3 -28.74 25.15 24.97
N ILE A 4 -29.02 25.84 23.87
CA ILE A 4 -28.53 25.47 22.54
C ILE A 4 -27.07 25.91 22.47
N TYR A 5 -26.15 24.96 22.29
CA TYR A 5 -24.73 25.25 22.16
C TYR A 5 -24.37 25.49 20.69
N SER A 6 -23.98 26.73 20.38
CA SER A 6 -23.47 27.16 19.07
C SER A 6 -21.99 27.56 19.15
N GLY A 7 -21.32 27.69 17.99
CA GLY A 7 -19.92 28.14 17.92
C GLY A 7 -18.86 27.10 18.31
N ILE A 8 -19.24 25.84 18.56
CA ILE A 8 -18.30 24.76 18.91
C ILE A 8 -17.22 24.57 17.84
N TYR A 9 -17.58 24.65 16.56
CA TYR A 9 -16.60 24.56 15.46
C TYR A 9 -15.50 25.62 15.55
N LEU A 10 -15.86 26.85 15.93
CA LEU A 10 -14.90 27.95 16.11
C LEU A 10 -13.98 27.69 17.30
N LYS A 11 -14.54 27.16 18.41
CA LYS A 11 -13.74 26.77 19.59
C LYS A 11 -12.76 25.63 19.29
N LEU A 12 -13.19 24.64 18.50
CA LEU A 12 -12.32 23.53 18.06
C LEU A 12 -11.14 24.02 17.20
N LYS A 13 -11.34 25.08 16.41
CA LYS A 13 -10.30 25.70 15.57
C LYS A 13 -9.46 26.76 16.27
N SER A 14 -9.95 27.37 17.34
CA SER A 14 -9.28 28.48 18.01
C SER A 14 -7.95 28.05 18.62
N ALA A 15 -6.89 28.82 18.40
CA ALA A 15 -5.61 28.63 19.09
C ALA A 15 -5.70 28.96 20.59
N GLN A 16 -6.68 29.77 21.00
CA GLN A 16 -6.87 30.18 22.39
C GLN A 16 -7.54 29.11 23.26
N THR A 17 -8.16 28.10 22.65
CA THR A 17 -8.82 27.01 23.39
C THR A 17 -7.80 25.90 23.69
N PRO A 18 -7.59 25.53 24.97
CA PRO A 18 -6.72 24.42 25.34
C PRO A 18 -7.15 23.11 24.68
N TRP A 19 -6.19 22.23 24.40
CA TRP A 19 -6.46 20.98 23.69
C TRP A 19 -7.35 20.02 24.47
N GLU A 20 -7.16 19.95 25.78
CA GLU A 20 -7.99 19.16 26.69
C GLU A 20 -9.45 19.60 26.61
N ASP A 21 -9.69 20.90 26.54
CA ASP A 21 -11.02 21.46 26.42
C ASP A 21 -11.62 21.24 25.03
N LYS A 22 -10.80 21.28 23.97
CA LYS A 22 -11.24 20.90 22.62
C LYS A 22 -11.72 19.45 22.56
N ILE A 23 -10.99 18.51 23.18
CA ILE A 23 -11.40 17.10 23.23
C ILE A 23 -12.71 16.94 24.01
N LYS A 24 -12.86 17.59 25.17
CA LYS A 24 -14.11 17.58 25.94
C LYS A 24 -15.27 18.16 25.15
N LEU A 25 -15.06 19.28 24.46
CA LEU A 25 -16.07 19.91 23.59
C LEU A 25 -16.46 18.99 22.44
N ALA A 26 -15.50 18.30 21.82
CA ALA A 26 -15.77 17.37 20.73
C ALA A 26 -16.58 16.15 21.20
N ARG A 27 -16.22 15.57 22.36
CA ARG A 27 -16.98 14.49 23.03
C ARG A 27 -18.41 14.93 23.34
N PHE A 28 -18.58 16.11 23.93
CA PHE A 28 -19.91 16.67 24.20
C PHE A 28 -20.71 16.88 22.92
N ALA A 29 -20.09 17.45 21.88
CA ALA A 29 -20.73 17.70 20.60
C ALA A 29 -21.18 16.41 19.89
N TRP A 30 -20.41 15.32 20.02
CA TRP A 30 -20.75 14.02 19.45
C TRP A 30 -22.03 13.44 20.05
N ILE A 31 -22.14 13.47 21.39
CA ILE A 31 -23.24 12.85 22.13
C ILE A 31 -24.49 13.75 22.14
N SER A 32 -24.30 15.07 22.23
CA SER A 32 -25.40 16.01 22.44
C SER A 32 -26.21 16.27 21.17
N SER A 33 -27.53 16.07 21.26
CA SER A 33 -28.50 16.51 20.25
C SER A 33 -28.68 18.04 20.23
N GLN A 34 -28.32 18.72 21.32
CA GLN A 34 -28.48 20.18 21.51
C GLN A 34 -27.33 21.00 20.89
N CYS A 35 -26.29 20.33 20.39
CA CYS A 35 -25.20 20.95 19.63
C CYS A 35 -25.63 21.14 18.17
N LEU A 36 -25.73 22.38 17.71
CA LEU A 36 -26.01 22.68 16.30
C LEU A 36 -24.70 22.73 15.51
N LEU A 37 -24.44 21.67 14.74
CA LEU A 37 -23.28 21.56 13.86
C LEU A 37 -23.72 20.90 12.54
N PRO A 38 -23.62 21.60 11.39
CA PRO A 38 -23.90 20.99 10.09
C PRO A 38 -22.94 19.82 9.82
N ASN A 39 -23.44 18.70 9.30
CA ASN A 39 -22.66 17.46 9.09
C ASN A 39 -21.82 17.09 10.31
N LYS A 40 -22.44 17.17 11.50
CA LYS A 40 -21.80 17.02 12.81
C LYS A 40 -20.81 15.85 12.85
N GLU A 41 -21.24 14.69 12.37
CA GLU A 41 -20.45 13.47 12.42
C GLU A 41 -19.17 13.60 11.59
N GLN A 42 -19.29 14.12 10.36
CA GLN A 42 -18.15 14.37 9.47
C GLN A 42 -17.21 15.44 10.04
N VAL A 43 -17.74 16.55 10.55
CA VAL A 43 -16.92 17.67 11.04
C VAL A 43 -16.07 17.26 12.25
N LEU A 44 -16.67 16.50 13.16
CA LEU A 44 -15.99 16.04 14.37
C LEU A 44 -14.92 14.98 14.06
N LEU A 45 -15.21 14.08 13.13
CA LEU A 45 -14.22 13.13 12.62
C LEU A 45 -13.07 13.89 11.94
N ASP A 46 -13.38 14.75 10.96
CA ASP A 46 -12.40 15.54 10.21
C ASP A 46 -11.50 16.34 11.15
N TRP A 47 -12.06 17.02 12.15
CA TRP A 47 -11.28 17.78 13.12
C TRP A 47 -10.24 16.92 13.85
N CYS A 48 -10.65 15.76 14.38
CA CYS A 48 -9.74 14.83 15.06
C CYS A 48 -8.65 14.32 14.10
N THR A 49 -9.04 13.92 12.89
CA THR A 49 -8.09 13.42 11.88
C THR A 49 -7.05 14.49 11.48
N HIS A 50 -7.47 15.75 11.34
CA HIS A 50 -6.59 16.88 11.02
C HIS A 50 -5.63 17.21 12.17
N ALA A 51 -6.09 17.13 13.42
CA ALA A 51 -5.24 17.33 14.59
C ALA A 51 -4.14 16.27 14.67
N LEU A 52 -4.50 14.99 14.55
CA LEU A 52 -3.56 13.86 14.53
C LEU A 52 -2.56 13.98 13.37
N THR A 53 -3.05 14.25 12.16
CA THR A 53 -2.18 14.43 10.98
C THR A 53 -1.24 15.62 11.14
N GLY A 54 -1.72 16.72 11.72
CA GLY A 54 -0.94 17.93 11.97
C GLY A 54 0.22 17.69 12.93
N TRP A 55 -0.03 16.93 14.00
CA TRP A 55 0.99 16.56 14.99
C TRP A 55 2.13 15.75 14.38
N TYR A 56 1.81 14.67 13.66
CA TYR A 56 2.83 13.84 13.02
C TYR A 56 3.60 14.54 11.88
N LYS A 57 2.96 15.48 11.19
CA LYS A 57 3.64 16.35 10.20
C LYS A 57 4.44 17.48 10.86
N LYS A 58 4.53 17.51 12.20
CA LYS A 58 5.17 18.60 12.98
C LYS A 58 4.62 19.99 12.65
N LYS A 59 3.36 20.06 12.21
CA LYS A 59 2.66 21.33 11.89
C LYS A 59 1.89 21.88 13.09
N VAL A 60 1.60 21.02 14.05
CA VAL A 60 0.88 21.33 15.28
C VAL A 60 1.64 20.61 16.39
N ASP A 61 1.84 21.27 17.53
CA ASP A 61 2.50 20.65 18.68
C ASP A 61 1.54 20.61 19.87
N PHE A 62 1.52 19.48 20.57
CA PHE A 62 0.78 19.26 21.80
C PHE A 62 1.34 18.04 22.55
N PRO A 63 1.20 18.01 23.89
CA PRO A 63 1.79 16.97 24.72
C PRO A 63 1.17 15.58 24.50
N GLN A 64 1.89 14.52 24.90
CA GLN A 64 1.51 13.12 24.66
C GLN A 64 0.12 12.77 25.22
N ASN A 65 -0.25 13.31 26.38
CA ASN A 65 -1.58 13.11 26.98
C ASN A 65 -2.72 13.59 26.07
N VAL A 66 -2.50 14.66 25.29
CA VAL A 66 -3.47 15.16 24.30
C VAL A 66 -3.52 14.23 23.11
N LEU A 67 -2.37 13.71 22.66
CA LEU A 67 -2.30 12.74 21.57
C LEU A 67 -3.09 11.48 21.92
N ASP A 68 -2.88 10.92 23.10
CA ASP A 68 -3.59 9.75 23.60
C ASP A 68 -5.10 10.05 23.72
N GLY A 69 -5.46 11.24 24.22
CA GLY A 69 -6.85 11.69 24.31
C GLY A 69 -7.56 11.81 22.96
N LEU A 70 -6.85 12.22 21.90
CA LEU A 70 -7.38 12.27 20.54
C LEU A 70 -7.56 10.86 19.95
N TRP A 71 -6.64 9.93 20.22
CA TRP A 71 -6.78 8.53 19.80
C TRP A 71 -7.94 7.84 20.51
N CYS A 72 -8.08 7.99 21.83
CA CYS A 72 -9.23 7.48 22.58
C CYS A 72 -10.53 8.09 22.06
N TYR A 73 -10.53 9.39 21.74
CA TYR A 73 -11.72 10.02 21.14
C TYR A 73 -12.07 9.41 19.78
N LEU A 74 -11.09 9.20 18.90
CA LEU A 74 -11.31 8.55 17.61
C LEU A 74 -11.86 7.14 17.79
N ASP A 75 -11.30 6.36 18.71
CA ASP A 75 -11.77 5.02 19.03
C ASP A 75 -13.24 5.02 19.51
N ASP A 76 -13.57 5.91 20.45
CA ASP A 76 -14.94 6.10 20.95
C ASP A 76 -15.92 6.47 19.83
N LEU A 77 -15.49 7.30 18.87
CA LEU A 77 -16.30 7.67 17.71
C LEU A 77 -16.61 6.45 16.84
N LEU A 78 -15.57 5.69 16.49
CA LEU A 78 -15.65 4.53 15.60
C LEU A 78 -16.49 3.40 16.20
N HIS A 79 -16.39 3.19 17.52
CA HIS A 79 -17.17 2.17 18.24
C HIS A 79 -18.55 2.65 18.71
N SER A 80 -18.93 3.91 18.44
CA SER A 80 -20.18 4.44 18.96
C SER A 80 -21.41 3.80 18.31
N ARG A 81 -22.41 3.44 19.15
CA ARG A 81 -23.74 3.02 18.68
C ARG A 81 -24.40 4.08 17.78
N LYS A 82 -24.09 5.36 18.05
CA LYS A 82 -24.54 6.49 17.24
C LYS A 82 -24.04 6.36 15.80
N LEU A 83 -22.74 6.17 15.59
CA LEU A 83 -22.18 5.95 14.26
C LEU A 83 -22.82 4.73 13.58
N HIS A 84 -22.93 3.62 14.30
CA HIS A 84 -23.53 2.40 13.75
C HIS A 84 -25.00 2.61 13.31
N SER A 85 -25.79 3.34 14.11
CA SER A 85 -27.17 3.71 13.74
C SER A 85 -27.25 4.67 12.55
N PHE A 86 -26.28 5.60 12.46
CA PHE A 86 -26.17 6.56 11.35
C PHE A 86 -25.90 5.84 10.03
N LEU A 87 -24.95 4.89 10.02
CA LEU A 87 -24.62 4.08 8.86
C LEU A 87 -25.78 3.15 8.44
N LYS A 88 -26.50 2.55 9.40
CA LYS A 88 -27.70 1.72 9.13
C LYS A 88 -28.84 2.49 8.46
N GLN A 89 -28.90 3.81 8.62
CA GLN A 89 -29.89 4.67 7.94
C GLN A 89 -29.50 4.99 6.49
N GLY A 90 -28.45 4.37 5.95
CA GLY A 90 -27.94 4.63 4.60
C GLY A 90 -27.17 5.94 4.47
N LYS A 91 -26.90 6.64 5.59
CA LYS A 91 -26.07 7.85 5.61
C LYS A 91 -24.61 7.43 5.64
N SER A 92 -23.78 8.07 4.83
CA SER A 92 -22.34 7.78 4.76
C SER A 92 -21.52 8.81 5.54
N ILE A 93 -20.38 8.38 6.06
CA ILE A 93 -19.30 9.27 6.51
C ILE A 93 -18.15 9.10 5.52
N SER A 94 -17.64 10.21 5.03
CA SER A 94 -16.48 10.21 4.15
C SER A 94 -15.22 10.14 4.98
N LEU A 95 -14.53 9.00 4.94
CA LEU A 95 -13.20 8.91 5.50
C LEU A 95 -12.22 9.42 4.46
N ARG A 96 -11.63 10.60 4.69
CA ARG A 96 -10.66 11.17 3.76
C ARG A 96 -9.49 10.21 3.59
N LEU A 97 -9.02 9.99 2.36
CA LEU A 97 -7.86 9.11 2.07
C LEU A 97 -6.61 9.47 2.91
N ASN A 98 -6.43 10.75 3.23
CA ASN A 98 -5.36 11.24 4.10
C ASN A 98 -5.41 10.62 5.50
N MET A 99 -6.60 10.34 6.03
CA MET A 99 -6.78 9.67 7.31
C MET A 99 -6.41 8.20 7.20
N ALA A 100 -6.88 7.50 6.16
CA ALA A 100 -6.56 6.08 6.01
C ALA A 100 -5.05 5.86 5.85
N GLN A 101 -4.36 6.73 5.11
CA GLN A 101 -2.90 6.73 5.01
C GLN A 101 -2.21 6.97 6.35
N PHE A 102 -2.72 7.93 7.11
CA PHE A 102 -2.23 8.24 8.44
C PHE A 102 -2.37 7.02 9.36
N LEU A 103 -3.55 6.40 9.39
CA LEU A 103 -3.83 5.20 10.16
C LEU A 103 -2.88 4.06 9.78
N ILE A 104 -2.73 3.77 8.48
CA ILE A 104 -1.80 2.73 7.99
C ILE A 104 -0.38 3.03 8.46
N LYS A 105 0.10 4.27 8.29
CA LYS A 105 1.46 4.66 8.69
C LYS A 105 1.67 4.49 10.20
N SER A 106 0.73 4.95 11.02
CA SER A 106 0.87 4.91 12.48
C SER A 106 0.74 3.50 13.02
N SER A 107 -0.22 2.71 12.55
CA SER A 107 -0.41 1.33 13.02
C SER A 107 0.69 0.39 12.54
N SER A 108 1.34 0.69 11.40
CA SER A 108 2.48 -0.09 10.90
C SER A 108 3.73 -0.01 11.80
N GLN A 109 3.75 0.91 12.77
CA GLN A 109 4.84 1.00 13.76
C GLN A 109 4.70 -0.06 14.87
N ASP A 110 3.53 -0.66 15.02
CA ASP A 110 3.25 -1.68 16.03
C ASP A 110 2.78 -2.98 15.34
N VAL A 111 3.62 -4.01 15.38
CA VAL A 111 3.35 -5.31 14.75
C VAL A 111 2.06 -5.94 15.28
N SER A 112 1.68 -5.67 16.53
CA SER A 112 0.45 -6.22 17.12
C SER A 112 -0.82 -5.68 16.46
N LEU A 113 -0.75 -4.49 15.84
CA LEU A 113 -1.87 -3.84 15.17
C LEU A 113 -2.01 -4.23 13.69
N ASN A 114 -1.03 -4.94 13.12
CA ASN A 114 -1.04 -5.26 11.69
C ASN A 114 -2.27 -6.06 11.27
N LEU A 115 -2.51 -7.19 11.92
CA LEU A 115 -3.64 -8.06 11.62
C LEU A 115 -4.99 -7.46 12.03
N PRO A 116 -5.19 -6.97 13.27
CA PRO A 116 -6.51 -6.49 13.70
C PRO A 116 -6.88 -5.12 13.13
N PHE A 117 -5.92 -4.32 12.65
CA PHE A 117 -6.18 -2.93 12.26
C PHE A 117 -5.56 -2.52 10.92
N THR A 118 -4.25 -2.65 10.72
CA THR A 118 -3.58 -2.17 9.49
C THR A 118 -4.15 -2.84 8.24
N ILE A 119 -4.30 -4.17 8.25
CA ILE A 119 -4.83 -4.95 7.12
C ILE A 119 -6.29 -4.58 6.80
N PRO A 120 -7.24 -4.52 7.77
CA PRO A 120 -8.60 -4.04 7.50
C PRO A 120 -8.68 -2.61 6.93
N VAL A 121 -7.84 -1.69 7.43
CA VAL A 121 -7.79 -0.32 6.89
C VAL A 121 -7.27 -0.33 5.45
N MET A 122 -6.21 -1.10 5.16
CA MET A 122 -5.72 -1.29 3.80
C MET A 122 -6.78 -1.87 2.88
N ALA A 123 -7.48 -2.93 3.29
CA ALA A 123 -8.55 -3.55 2.50
C ALA A 123 -9.67 -2.55 2.17
N THR A 124 -10.00 -1.67 3.12
CA THR A 124 -10.96 -0.57 2.90
C THR A 124 -10.44 0.42 1.86
N VAL A 125 -9.17 0.83 1.96
CA VAL A 125 -8.53 1.70 0.96
C VAL A 125 -8.50 1.03 -0.42
N THR A 126 -8.18 -0.26 -0.50
CA THR A 126 -8.20 -1.03 -1.74
C THR A 126 -9.61 -1.04 -2.35
N ALA A 127 -10.64 -1.28 -1.54
CA ALA A 127 -12.02 -1.29 -1.99
C ALA A 127 -12.46 0.09 -2.54
N LEU A 128 -12.00 1.18 -1.91
CA LEU A 128 -12.23 2.55 -2.40
C LEU A 128 -11.48 2.81 -3.72
N LEU A 129 -10.22 2.38 -3.83
CA LEU A 129 -9.44 2.51 -5.08
C LEU A 129 -10.12 1.78 -6.24
N ARG A 130 -10.70 0.61 -5.99
CA ARG A 130 -11.43 -0.16 -7.01
C ARG A 130 -12.69 0.53 -7.55
N GLN A 131 -13.20 1.56 -6.88
CA GLN A 131 -14.30 2.39 -7.40
C GLN A 131 -13.85 3.31 -8.56
N GLY A 132 -12.54 3.43 -8.79
CA GLY A 132 -11.97 4.17 -9.91
C GLY A 132 -12.01 5.69 -9.77
N GLU A 133 -11.69 6.35 -10.87
CA GLU A 133 -11.47 7.79 -10.94
C GLU A 133 -12.73 8.63 -10.66
N GLY A 134 -13.91 8.06 -10.89
CA GLY A 134 -15.19 8.74 -10.61
C GLY A 134 -15.41 9.05 -9.13
N VAL A 135 -14.83 8.24 -8.23
CA VAL A 135 -14.89 8.45 -6.78
C VAL A 135 -13.61 9.11 -6.27
N ILE A 136 -12.45 8.76 -6.82
CA ILE A 136 -11.16 9.35 -6.48
C ILE A 136 -10.65 10.16 -7.67
N ALA A 137 -11.21 11.35 -7.86
CA ALA A 137 -10.87 12.20 -9.00
C ALA A 137 -9.48 12.85 -8.89
N ASN A 138 -8.91 12.97 -7.68
CA ASN A 138 -7.61 13.61 -7.48
C ASN A 138 -6.47 12.57 -7.42
N PRO A 139 -5.55 12.55 -8.41
CA PRO A 139 -4.41 11.63 -8.45
C PRO A 139 -3.52 11.69 -7.22
N HIS A 140 -3.45 12.87 -6.56
CA HIS A 140 -2.65 13.05 -5.36
C HIS A 140 -3.07 12.10 -4.23
N HIS A 141 -4.36 11.78 -4.11
CA HIS A 141 -4.84 10.86 -3.09
C HIS A 141 -4.27 9.45 -3.32
N VAL A 142 -4.17 9.00 -4.57
CA VAL A 142 -3.60 7.70 -4.93
C VAL A 142 -2.08 7.68 -4.67
N THR A 143 -1.36 8.75 -5.05
CA THR A 143 0.07 8.89 -4.73
C THR A 143 0.31 8.82 -3.22
N MET A 144 -0.56 9.44 -2.42
CA MET A 144 -0.40 9.37 -0.98
C MET A 144 -0.70 7.96 -0.42
N VAL A 145 -1.55 7.14 -1.07
CA VAL A 145 -1.72 5.72 -0.69
C VAL A 145 -0.42 4.96 -0.93
N LEU A 146 0.23 5.16 -2.09
CA LEU A 146 1.55 4.57 -2.36
C LEU A 146 2.57 4.98 -1.27
N GLY A 147 2.54 6.24 -0.84
CA GLY A 147 3.36 6.72 0.27
C GLY A 147 3.06 6.05 1.61
N ALA A 148 1.81 5.66 1.88
CA ALA A 148 1.45 4.92 3.09
C ALA A 148 1.91 3.46 3.04
N LEU A 149 1.79 2.79 1.89
CA LEU A 149 2.23 1.41 1.69
C LEU A 149 3.73 1.21 1.98
N GLN A 150 4.55 2.26 1.80
CA GLN A 150 5.98 2.22 2.13
C GLN A 150 6.26 1.98 3.62
N TRP A 151 5.32 2.28 4.51
CA TRP A 151 5.49 2.10 5.96
C TRP A 151 5.04 0.72 6.45
N VAL A 152 4.27 -0.02 5.66
CA VAL A 152 3.75 -1.34 6.05
C VAL A 152 4.89 -2.33 6.11
N PRO A 153 5.19 -2.99 7.25
CA PRO A 153 6.33 -3.88 7.38
C PRO A 153 6.13 -5.16 6.57
N LEU A 154 7.24 -5.71 6.04
CA LEU A 154 7.28 -7.03 5.39
C LEU A 154 8.35 -7.95 6.01
N ASP A 155 9.08 -7.44 7.00
CA ASP A 155 10.20 -8.13 7.64
C ASP A 155 9.79 -8.60 9.04
N HIS A 156 10.33 -9.74 9.47
CA HIS A 156 10.15 -10.29 10.83
C HIS A 156 8.67 -10.48 11.26
N LEU A 157 7.80 -10.82 10.31
CA LEU A 157 6.38 -11.09 10.58
C LEU A 157 6.13 -12.59 10.81
N ALA A 158 5.13 -12.91 11.64
CA ALA A 158 4.62 -14.27 11.73
C ALA A 158 3.99 -14.70 10.38
N PRO A 159 4.04 -15.99 10.00
CA PRO A 159 3.69 -16.43 8.64
C PRO A 159 2.30 -15.99 8.16
N ALA A 160 1.26 -16.13 9.00
CA ALA A 160 -0.10 -15.71 8.65
C ALA A 160 -0.24 -14.19 8.50
N VAL A 161 0.49 -13.42 9.33
CA VAL A 161 0.49 -11.95 9.27
C VAL A 161 1.25 -11.49 8.02
N TYR A 162 2.35 -12.16 7.68
CA TYR A 162 3.11 -11.93 6.46
C TYR A 162 2.24 -12.12 5.22
N GLU A 163 1.58 -13.28 5.08
CA GLU A 163 0.72 -13.59 3.92
C GLU A 163 -0.40 -12.55 3.75
N ALA A 164 -1.09 -12.23 4.83
CA ALA A 164 -2.18 -11.25 4.81
C ALA A 164 -1.67 -9.84 4.47
N THR A 165 -0.52 -9.44 5.00
CA THR A 165 0.09 -8.13 4.74
C THR A 165 0.57 -8.04 3.29
N PHE A 166 1.28 -9.06 2.80
CA PHE A 166 1.75 -9.14 1.42
C PHE A 166 0.59 -9.06 0.43
N THR A 167 -0.48 -9.84 0.68
CA THR A 167 -1.70 -9.83 -0.13
C THR A 167 -2.36 -8.45 -0.12
N ALA A 168 -2.47 -7.80 1.04
CA ALA A 168 -3.06 -6.47 1.14
C ALA A 168 -2.27 -5.40 0.36
N ILE A 169 -0.93 -5.44 0.40
CA ILE A 169 -0.08 -4.54 -0.40
C ILE A 169 -0.28 -4.84 -1.89
N HIS A 170 -0.18 -6.12 -2.29
CA HIS A 170 -0.38 -6.56 -3.67
C HIS A 170 -1.74 -6.10 -4.24
N GLU A 171 -2.83 -6.37 -3.53
CA GLU A 171 -4.18 -6.00 -3.98
C GLU A 171 -4.37 -4.48 -4.10
N THR A 172 -3.70 -3.71 -3.23
CA THR A 172 -3.71 -2.25 -3.30
C THR A 172 -2.95 -1.76 -4.54
N LEU A 173 -1.75 -2.28 -4.80
CA LEU A 173 -0.99 -1.96 -6.01
C LEU A 173 -1.77 -2.34 -7.27
N PHE A 174 -2.41 -3.51 -7.25
CA PHE A 174 -3.20 -4.01 -8.37
C PHE A 174 -4.40 -3.11 -8.66
N ALA A 175 -5.12 -2.67 -7.63
CA ALA A 175 -6.21 -1.71 -7.76
C ALA A 175 -5.73 -0.37 -8.34
N ILE A 176 -4.51 0.07 -8.01
CA ILE A 176 -3.94 1.32 -8.54
C ILE A 176 -3.65 1.19 -10.04
N ILE A 177 -2.92 0.16 -10.48
CA ILE A 177 -2.64 -0.03 -11.91
C ILE A 177 -3.95 -0.13 -12.72
N LYS A 178 -4.92 -0.91 -12.21
CA LYS A 178 -6.14 -1.21 -12.96
C LYS A 178 -7.13 -0.06 -13.01
N CYS A 179 -7.29 0.67 -11.90
CA CYS A 179 -8.38 1.65 -11.74
C CYS A 179 -7.89 3.11 -11.77
N HIS A 180 -6.57 3.33 -11.71
CA HIS A 180 -5.95 4.66 -11.69
C HIS A 180 -4.68 4.74 -12.58
N PRO A 181 -4.78 4.44 -13.89
CA PRO A 181 -3.63 4.47 -14.80
C PRO A 181 -3.01 5.88 -14.94
N GLN A 182 -3.82 6.94 -14.87
CA GLN A 182 -3.38 8.34 -14.93
C GLN A 182 -2.36 8.72 -13.84
N VAL A 183 -2.32 7.97 -12.73
CA VAL A 183 -1.35 8.17 -11.64
C VAL A 183 0.03 7.61 -12.01
N MET A 184 0.10 6.58 -12.86
CA MET A 184 1.36 5.90 -13.20
C MET A 184 2.32 6.82 -13.94
N LEU A 185 1.83 7.73 -14.78
CA LEU A 185 2.64 8.75 -15.47
C LEU A 185 3.54 9.59 -14.54
N LYS A 186 3.11 9.85 -13.30
CA LYS A 186 3.85 10.72 -12.35
C LYS A 186 4.34 10.01 -11.10
N ALA A 187 3.69 8.91 -10.72
CA ALA A 187 3.98 8.19 -9.49
C ALA A 187 4.58 6.80 -9.72
N ALA A 188 4.95 6.44 -10.95
CA ALA A 188 5.62 5.17 -11.25
C ALA A 188 6.83 4.89 -10.33
N PRO A 189 7.72 5.86 -9.99
CA PRO A 189 8.80 5.58 -9.03
C PRO A 189 8.30 5.18 -7.63
N SER A 190 7.21 5.78 -7.15
CA SER A 190 6.61 5.43 -5.86
C SER A 190 5.94 4.07 -5.90
N PHE A 191 5.29 3.74 -7.01
CA PHE A 191 4.71 2.42 -7.28
C PHE A 191 5.81 1.35 -7.28
N LEU A 192 6.86 1.56 -8.08
CA LEU A 192 7.97 0.63 -8.22
C LEU A 192 8.71 0.42 -6.91
N ASN A 193 8.88 1.46 -6.09
CA ASN A 193 9.49 1.30 -4.78
C ASN A 193 8.70 0.30 -3.89
N VAL A 194 7.36 0.37 -3.89
CA VAL A 194 6.53 -0.57 -3.13
C VAL A 194 6.58 -1.97 -3.77
N PHE A 195 6.54 -2.05 -5.10
CA PHE A 195 6.67 -3.32 -5.81
C PHE A 195 8.01 -4.02 -5.54
N TYR A 196 9.12 -3.28 -5.56
CA TYR A 196 10.46 -3.80 -5.26
C TYR A 196 10.55 -4.33 -3.83
N ARG A 197 9.85 -3.71 -2.86
CA ARG A 197 9.76 -4.25 -1.50
C ARG A 197 9.07 -5.61 -1.47
N LEU A 198 8.03 -5.83 -2.27
CA LEU A 198 7.40 -7.15 -2.40
C LEU A 198 8.37 -8.17 -3.01
N VAL A 199 9.04 -7.80 -4.11
CA VAL A 199 10.02 -8.67 -4.80
C VAL A 199 11.17 -9.05 -3.86
N ALA A 200 11.79 -8.06 -3.20
CA ALA A 200 12.88 -8.30 -2.26
C ALA A 200 12.43 -9.16 -1.09
N SER A 201 11.25 -8.88 -0.52
CA SER A 201 10.69 -9.64 0.60
C SER A 201 10.48 -11.10 0.22
N ILE A 202 9.85 -11.39 -0.92
CA ILE A 202 9.61 -12.78 -1.32
C ILE A 202 10.90 -13.51 -1.71
N MET A 203 11.91 -12.81 -2.24
CA MET A 203 13.20 -13.40 -2.52
C MET A 203 13.94 -13.80 -1.23
N GLN A 204 13.83 -13.00 -0.16
CA GLN A 204 14.41 -13.36 1.14
C GLN A 204 13.66 -14.52 1.81
N GLU A 205 12.32 -14.51 1.79
CA GLU A 205 11.51 -15.59 2.36
C GLU A 205 11.58 -16.89 1.54
N GLY A 206 11.75 -16.79 0.23
CA GLY A 206 11.91 -17.92 -0.70
C GLY A 206 13.33 -18.49 -0.79
N LYS A 207 14.26 -18.01 0.05
CA LYS A 207 15.64 -18.50 0.11
C LYS A 207 15.69 -19.95 0.57
N GLN A 208 16.50 -20.77 -0.09
CA GLN A 208 16.79 -22.15 0.34
C GLN A 208 17.40 -22.15 1.75
N ARG A 209 16.66 -22.68 2.72
CA ARG A 209 17.14 -22.91 4.09
C ARG A 209 17.53 -24.38 4.23
N LYS A 210 18.55 -24.66 5.07
CA LYS A 210 19.08 -26.01 5.30
C LYS A 210 18.26 -26.84 6.31
N ASP A 211 17.20 -26.27 6.91
CA ASP A 211 16.54 -26.82 8.10
C ASP A 211 15.01 -27.00 8.00
N THR A 212 14.51 -27.91 8.84
CA THR A 212 13.23 -28.65 8.79
C THR A 212 11.94 -27.86 9.10
N ASP A 213 12.01 -26.57 9.49
CA ASP A 213 10.83 -25.70 9.71
C ASP A 213 10.17 -25.21 8.39
N ALA A 214 10.62 -25.75 7.25
CA ALA A 214 10.33 -25.26 5.91
C ALA A 214 8.88 -25.47 5.43
N VAL A 215 8.18 -26.52 5.89
CA VAL A 215 6.96 -26.99 5.19
C VAL A 215 5.77 -26.01 5.27
N PHE A 216 5.60 -25.27 6.37
CA PHE A 216 4.47 -24.32 6.51
C PHE A 216 4.76 -22.97 5.83
N LEU A 217 6.03 -22.53 5.84
CA LEU A 217 6.49 -21.35 5.13
C LEU A 217 6.54 -21.59 3.61
N ASP A 218 6.79 -22.83 3.17
CA ASP A 218 6.87 -23.22 1.75
C ASP A 218 5.62 -22.81 0.99
N GLY A 219 4.44 -23.15 1.51
CA GLY A 219 3.19 -22.83 0.85
C GLY A 219 2.95 -21.32 0.75
N ILE A 220 3.24 -20.57 1.81
CA ILE A 220 3.00 -19.11 1.85
C ILE A 220 3.91 -18.39 0.85
N SER A 221 5.21 -18.72 0.82
CA SER A 221 6.11 -18.10 -0.16
C SER A 221 5.67 -18.42 -1.60
N LEU A 222 5.22 -19.64 -1.88
CA LEU A 222 4.72 -20.00 -3.20
C LEU A 222 3.54 -19.11 -3.63
N ARG A 223 2.58 -18.88 -2.72
CA ARG A 223 1.42 -18.02 -3.00
C ARG A 223 1.85 -16.56 -3.21
N CYS A 224 2.76 -16.05 -2.39
CA CYS A 224 3.31 -14.72 -2.57
C CYS A 224 4.11 -14.57 -3.87
N SER A 225 4.85 -15.60 -4.33
CA SER A 225 5.56 -15.55 -5.61
C SER A 225 4.61 -15.53 -6.80
N MET A 226 3.52 -16.28 -6.74
CA MET A 226 2.46 -16.21 -7.76
C MET A 226 1.80 -14.82 -7.82
N LEU A 227 1.66 -14.12 -6.69
CA LEU A 227 1.18 -12.74 -6.67
C LEU A 227 2.16 -11.78 -7.35
N VAL A 228 3.48 -11.96 -7.16
CA VAL A 228 4.49 -11.15 -7.86
C VAL A 228 4.46 -11.40 -9.36
N GLU A 229 4.41 -12.66 -9.79
CA GLU A 229 4.25 -13.03 -11.21
C GLU A 229 3.00 -12.37 -11.81
N ARG A 230 1.87 -12.46 -11.12
CA ARG A 230 0.62 -11.82 -11.54
C ARG A 230 0.78 -10.30 -11.67
N MET A 231 1.45 -9.64 -10.71
CA MET A 231 1.72 -8.21 -10.81
C MET A 231 2.58 -7.87 -12.03
N CYS A 232 3.62 -8.66 -12.32
CA CYS A 232 4.44 -8.49 -13.53
C CYS A 232 3.60 -8.60 -14.81
N SER A 233 2.67 -9.57 -14.88
CA SER A 233 1.77 -9.71 -16.02
C SER A 233 0.91 -8.46 -16.25
N HIS A 234 0.46 -7.82 -15.18
CA HIS A 234 -0.33 -6.59 -15.25
C HIS A 234 0.50 -5.36 -15.61
N ILE A 235 1.74 -5.27 -15.11
CA ILE A 235 2.70 -4.25 -15.54
C ILE A 235 2.95 -4.39 -17.05
N ALA A 236 3.18 -5.62 -17.53
CA ALA A 236 3.40 -5.90 -18.94
C ALA A 236 2.18 -5.57 -19.83
N ALA A 237 0.97 -5.87 -19.36
CA ALA A 237 -0.26 -5.52 -20.08
C ALA A 237 -0.53 -4.01 -20.14
N THR A 238 0.05 -3.21 -19.24
CA THR A 238 -0.11 -1.74 -19.18
C THR A 238 1.08 -1.01 -19.83
N SER A 239 1.74 -1.67 -20.79
CA SER A 239 3.11 -1.41 -21.28
C SER A 239 3.51 0.04 -21.54
N GLU A 240 2.61 0.93 -21.97
CA GLU A 240 2.94 2.30 -22.36
C GLU A 240 3.60 3.11 -21.23
N ASP A 241 3.15 2.94 -19.99
CA ASP A 241 3.67 3.69 -18.83
C ASP A 241 4.98 3.12 -18.27
N PHE A 242 5.28 1.85 -18.55
CA PHE A 242 6.36 1.11 -17.88
C PHE A 242 7.49 0.66 -18.80
N THR A 243 7.35 0.77 -20.13
CA THR A 243 8.43 0.45 -21.09
C THR A 243 9.74 1.15 -20.74
N THR A 244 9.70 2.45 -20.44
CA THR A 244 10.86 3.26 -20.04
C THR A 244 11.45 2.88 -18.67
N LEU A 245 10.71 2.11 -17.88
CA LEU A 245 11.10 1.68 -16.53
C LEU A 245 11.48 0.19 -16.46
N SER A 246 11.19 -0.58 -17.51
CA SER A 246 11.41 -2.03 -17.59
C SER A 246 12.86 -2.41 -17.26
N ALA A 247 13.84 -1.68 -17.81
CA ALA A 247 15.26 -1.88 -17.52
C ALA A 247 15.57 -1.75 -16.02
N PHE A 248 14.97 -0.79 -15.33
CA PHE A 248 15.19 -0.59 -13.90
C PHE A 248 14.55 -1.69 -13.06
N ILE A 249 13.40 -2.20 -13.48
CA ILE A 249 12.75 -3.35 -12.83
C ILE A 249 13.65 -4.58 -12.93
N VAL A 250 14.17 -4.86 -14.12
CA VAL A 250 15.11 -5.97 -14.35
C VAL A 250 16.38 -5.79 -13.52
N ALA A 251 16.97 -4.60 -13.53
CA ALA A 251 18.18 -4.30 -12.75
C ALA A 251 17.99 -4.56 -11.24
N GLN A 252 16.86 -4.10 -10.68
CA GLN A 252 16.55 -4.33 -9.26
C GLN A 252 16.31 -5.81 -8.97
N TYR A 253 15.58 -6.51 -9.83
CA TYR A 253 15.35 -7.95 -9.71
C TYR A 253 16.66 -8.73 -9.66
N VAL A 254 17.58 -8.52 -10.61
CA VAL A 254 18.85 -9.27 -10.65
C VAL A 254 19.78 -8.90 -9.49
N THR A 255 19.70 -7.65 -9.02
CA THR A 255 20.46 -7.19 -7.84
C THR A 255 20.00 -7.90 -6.57
N GLU A 256 18.69 -8.09 -6.38
CA GLU A 256 18.18 -8.85 -5.24
C GLU A 256 18.42 -10.35 -5.40
N LEU A 257 18.27 -10.89 -6.61
CA LEU A 257 18.52 -12.30 -6.90
C LEU A 257 19.97 -12.70 -6.60
N GLN A 258 20.95 -11.83 -6.87
CA GLN A 258 22.36 -12.09 -6.57
C GLN A 258 22.60 -12.40 -5.07
N LYS A 259 21.74 -11.91 -4.17
CA LYS A 259 21.92 -12.04 -2.72
C LYS A 259 21.40 -13.37 -2.16
N VAL A 260 20.61 -14.12 -2.92
CA VAL A 260 19.89 -15.30 -2.42
C VAL A 260 19.93 -16.47 -3.40
N THR A 261 19.90 -17.68 -2.87
CA THR A 261 19.61 -18.89 -3.65
C THR A 261 18.17 -19.27 -3.41
N LEU A 262 17.31 -19.14 -4.42
CA LEU A 262 15.88 -19.38 -4.30
C LEU A 262 15.51 -20.86 -4.38
N ARG A 263 14.44 -21.25 -3.68
CA ARG A 263 13.82 -22.56 -3.88
C ARG A 263 13.28 -22.69 -5.31
N PRO A 264 13.30 -23.89 -5.92
CA PRO A 264 12.92 -24.06 -7.32
C PRO A 264 11.49 -23.60 -7.66
N ASP A 265 10.54 -23.85 -6.77
CA ASP A 265 9.12 -23.49 -6.91
C ASP A 265 8.91 -21.96 -6.92
N VAL A 266 9.54 -21.24 -5.99
CA VAL A 266 9.52 -19.77 -5.94
C VAL A 266 10.30 -19.18 -7.13
N LYS A 267 11.47 -19.75 -7.45
CA LYS A 267 12.30 -19.30 -8.58
C LYS A 267 11.51 -19.36 -9.88
N MET A 268 10.76 -20.44 -10.12
CA MET A 268 9.93 -20.60 -11.31
C MET A 268 8.99 -19.41 -11.53
N HIS A 269 8.15 -19.09 -10.54
CA HIS A 269 7.17 -17.99 -10.65
C HIS A 269 7.83 -16.61 -10.78
N LEU A 270 8.92 -16.36 -10.04
CA LEU A 270 9.65 -15.10 -10.14
C LEU A 270 10.36 -14.94 -11.49
N THR A 271 10.88 -16.04 -12.05
CA THR A 271 11.50 -16.08 -13.36
C THR A 271 10.48 -15.83 -14.48
N GLU A 272 9.30 -16.47 -14.44
CA GLU A 272 8.23 -16.16 -15.40
C GLU A 272 7.77 -14.70 -15.30
N GLY A 273 7.64 -14.21 -14.06
CA GLY A 273 7.36 -12.80 -13.78
C GLY A 273 8.34 -11.85 -14.48
N ILE A 274 9.64 -12.08 -14.33
CA ILE A 274 10.65 -11.18 -14.90
C ILE A 274 10.80 -11.34 -16.43
N TYR A 275 10.49 -12.51 -16.99
CA TYR A 275 10.46 -12.71 -18.44
C TYR A 275 9.39 -11.85 -19.12
N MET A 276 8.22 -11.70 -18.51
CA MET A 276 7.18 -10.79 -19.00
C MET A 276 7.64 -9.32 -19.00
N ILE A 277 8.50 -8.92 -18.06
CA ILE A 277 9.06 -7.56 -18.03
C ILE A 277 10.18 -7.41 -19.07
N LEU A 278 10.99 -8.45 -19.30
CA LEU A 278 12.02 -8.45 -20.35
C LEU A 278 11.43 -8.30 -21.76
N ASP A 279 10.21 -8.79 -22.00
CA ASP A 279 9.51 -8.54 -23.26
C ASP A 279 9.22 -7.06 -23.52
N LEU A 280 9.18 -6.23 -22.48
CA LEU A 280 8.99 -4.77 -22.59
C LEU A 280 10.31 -4.04 -22.89
N CYS A 281 11.46 -4.68 -22.67
CA CYS A 281 12.77 -4.07 -22.84
C CYS A 281 13.13 -3.97 -24.33
N LEU A 282 13.49 -2.77 -24.76
CA LEU A 282 14.04 -2.52 -26.09
C LEU A 282 15.53 -2.88 -26.14
N GLU A 283 16.11 -2.96 -27.34
CA GLU A 283 17.55 -3.27 -27.49
C GLU A 283 18.46 -2.30 -26.72
N GLN A 284 18.07 -1.03 -26.64
CA GLN A 284 18.80 -0.02 -25.87
C GLN A 284 18.77 -0.29 -24.36
N ASP A 285 17.67 -0.84 -23.84
CA ASP A 285 17.52 -1.20 -22.44
C ASP A 285 18.42 -2.38 -22.08
N ILE A 286 18.53 -3.36 -22.98
CA ILE A 286 19.45 -4.48 -22.83
C ILE A 286 20.90 -4.00 -22.87
N LYS A 287 21.26 -3.11 -23.80
CA LYS A 287 22.60 -2.50 -23.85
C LYS A 287 22.90 -1.71 -22.57
N PHE A 288 21.93 -0.97 -22.05
CA PHE A 288 22.03 -0.25 -20.79
C PHE A 288 22.29 -1.20 -19.62
N LEU A 289 21.56 -2.31 -19.50
CA LEU A 289 21.76 -3.32 -18.47
C LEU A 289 23.15 -3.97 -18.54
N MET A 290 23.57 -4.38 -19.74
CA MET A 290 24.88 -4.99 -19.97
C MET A 290 26.05 -4.07 -19.59
N ALA A 291 25.92 -2.76 -19.83
CA ALA A 291 26.95 -1.79 -19.51
C ALA A 291 26.89 -1.30 -18.05
N GLY A 292 25.68 -1.11 -17.51
CA GLY A 292 25.43 -0.41 -16.25
C GLY A 292 25.48 -1.29 -14.99
N LEU A 293 25.27 -2.60 -15.11
CA LEU A 293 25.30 -3.51 -13.96
C LEU A 293 26.73 -3.77 -13.47
N GLN A 294 26.92 -3.90 -12.15
CA GLN A 294 28.19 -4.33 -11.54
C GLN A 294 28.54 -5.76 -11.98
N THR A 295 29.83 -6.12 -12.00
CA THR A 295 30.32 -7.39 -12.57
C THR A 295 29.54 -8.62 -12.11
N GLY A 296 29.35 -8.81 -10.79
CA GLY A 296 28.63 -9.97 -10.28
C GLY A 296 27.12 -9.96 -10.58
N VAL A 297 26.48 -8.79 -10.60
CA VAL A 297 25.06 -8.66 -10.98
C VAL A 297 24.88 -8.93 -12.48
N ARG A 298 25.87 -8.50 -13.29
CA ARG A 298 25.88 -8.71 -14.74
C ARG A 298 25.99 -10.18 -15.12
N GLU A 299 26.75 -10.97 -14.36
CA GLU A 299 26.81 -12.43 -14.55
C GLU A 299 25.44 -13.09 -14.34
N VAL A 300 24.74 -12.73 -13.26
CA VAL A 300 23.37 -13.19 -12.98
C VAL A 300 22.41 -12.76 -14.10
N PHE A 301 22.53 -11.52 -14.58
CA PHE A 301 21.74 -11.03 -15.71
C PHE A 301 22.03 -11.81 -16.99
N ASN A 302 23.29 -12.10 -17.31
CA ASN A 302 23.67 -12.85 -18.52
C ASN A 302 23.06 -14.26 -18.51
N GLU A 303 23.09 -14.95 -17.38
CA GLU A 303 22.47 -16.28 -17.22
C GLU A 303 20.95 -16.21 -17.40
N LEU A 304 20.31 -15.22 -16.76
CA LEU A 304 18.87 -14.99 -16.87
C LEU A 304 18.46 -14.67 -18.32
N TYR A 305 19.19 -13.77 -18.98
CA TYR A 305 18.89 -13.32 -20.34
C TYR A 305 19.13 -14.42 -21.38
N SER A 306 20.19 -15.23 -21.21
CA SER A 306 20.42 -16.41 -22.04
C SER A 306 19.24 -17.39 -21.94
N SER A 307 18.79 -17.68 -20.71
CA SER A 307 17.63 -18.55 -20.46
C SER A 307 16.35 -17.97 -21.06
N TYR A 308 16.14 -16.66 -20.92
CA TYR A 308 15.02 -15.94 -21.55
C TYR A 308 15.01 -16.09 -23.07
N THR A 309 16.16 -15.90 -23.73
CA THR A 309 16.27 -16.00 -25.19
C THR A 309 16.05 -17.43 -25.70
N HIS A 310 16.49 -18.43 -24.93
CA HIS A 310 16.42 -19.83 -25.36
C HIS A 310 15.06 -20.48 -25.12
N TYR A 311 14.41 -20.18 -24.00
CA TYR A 311 13.21 -20.88 -23.57
C TYR A 311 11.94 -20.04 -23.76
N HIS A 312 11.95 -18.77 -23.38
CA HIS A 312 10.73 -17.96 -23.33
C HIS A 312 10.48 -17.20 -24.65
N LYS A 313 11.50 -16.49 -25.16
CA LYS A 313 11.35 -15.66 -26.38
C LYS A 313 11.06 -16.50 -27.63
N THR A 314 11.70 -17.65 -27.75
CA THR A 314 11.49 -18.62 -28.83
C THR A 314 10.11 -19.26 -28.77
N GLN A 315 9.62 -19.59 -27.58
CA GLN A 315 8.29 -20.16 -27.37
C GLN A 315 7.19 -19.17 -27.78
N ARG A 316 7.26 -17.91 -27.32
CA ARG A 316 6.28 -16.89 -27.71
C ARG A 316 6.27 -16.60 -29.21
N GLN A 317 7.43 -16.49 -29.83
CA GLN A 317 7.53 -16.33 -31.29
C GLN A 317 6.99 -17.55 -32.06
N GLY A 318 7.01 -18.73 -31.43
CA GLY A 318 6.36 -19.93 -31.93
C GLY A 318 4.84 -19.82 -31.82
N GLU A 319 4.32 -19.47 -30.65
CA GLU A 319 2.88 -19.32 -30.38
C GLU A 319 2.22 -18.26 -31.29
N GLU A 320 2.86 -17.10 -31.49
CA GLU A 320 2.37 -16.04 -32.39
C GLU A 320 2.25 -16.50 -33.86
N LYS A 321 3.07 -17.47 -34.29
CA LYS A 321 2.99 -18.03 -35.66
C LYS A 321 1.81 -18.96 -35.88
N TYR A 322 1.19 -19.48 -34.81
CA TYR A 322 0.05 -20.40 -34.89
C TYR A 322 -1.29 -19.76 -34.52
N THR A 323 -1.30 -18.50 -34.08
CA THR A 323 -2.51 -17.75 -33.71
C THR A 323 -3.01 -16.77 -34.79
N VAL A 324 -2.66 -17.00 -36.07
CA VAL A 324 -3.16 -16.21 -37.22
C VAL A 324 -4.40 -16.84 -37.84
#